data_AF-A0A1Y2CRU1-F1
#
_entry.id   AF-A0A1Y2CRU1-F1
#
_cell.length_a   1.000
_cell.length_b   1.000
_cell.length_c   1.000
_cell.angle_alpha   90.00
_cell.angle_beta   90.00
_cell.angle_gamma   90.00
#
_symmetry.space_group_name_H-M   'P 1'
#
loop_
_entity.id
_entity.type
_entity.pdbx_description
1 polymer ?
#
loop_
_entity_poly.entity_id
_entity_poly.type
_entity_poly.pdbx_seq_one_letter_code
_entity_poly.pdbx_strand_id
1 'polypeptide(L)'
;MEEQALFIQQIAAVQENVTIINNAYLTSISVLYRPTMFLTALPSHRPIYINNKTQAIITNAINKCMSAALRTVSLCTFFDTMVNENGGGGRMHVHCIRFCRGDFLKDLFEAYIVFWFVACKMDPVWLHLVQLGEEYNSSELRNQMKSFVKKQSRVGDSGPIADAVEIMVEEMEMVVQTGRLAPFQNDMFDVVSGLELGMRIMSVGEGPGNEDSPVVEPLCHLGLLGMEFGNKVRWKGKGEDSWRLFWKLWA
;
A
#
# COMPACT_ATOMS: atom_id res chain seq x y z
N MET A 1 -26.22 -16.51 -10.92
CA MET A 1 -26.24 -17.60 -9.91
C MET A 1 -25.37 -18.78 -10.33
N GLU A 2 -25.44 -19.25 -11.58
CA GLU A 2 -24.65 -20.40 -12.06
C GLU A 2 -23.13 -20.12 -12.13
N GLU A 3 -22.72 -18.93 -12.59
CA GLU A 3 -21.30 -18.51 -12.57
C GLU A 3 -20.73 -18.40 -11.16
N GLN A 4 -21.52 -17.92 -10.20
CA GLN A 4 -21.12 -17.89 -8.79
C GLN A 4 -20.89 -19.30 -8.25
N ALA A 5 -21.74 -20.27 -8.60
CA ALA A 5 -21.57 -21.67 -8.18
C ALA A 5 -20.33 -22.31 -8.82
N LEU A 6 -20.08 -22.06 -10.11
CA LEU A 6 -18.89 -22.54 -10.83
C LEU A 6 -17.59 -21.94 -10.27
N PHE A 7 -17.60 -20.64 -9.95
CA PHE A 7 -16.48 -19.96 -9.29
C PHE A 7 -16.23 -20.53 -7.88
N ILE A 8 -17.29 -20.75 -7.10
CA ILE A 8 -17.20 -21.40 -5.79
C ILE A 8 -16.63 -22.82 -5.91
N GLN A 9 -16.97 -23.57 -6.97
CA GLN A 9 -16.51 -24.94 -7.19
C GLN A 9 -15.04 -25.01 -7.68
N GLN A 10 -14.61 -24.06 -8.52
CA GLN A 10 -13.21 -23.91 -8.93
C GLN A 10 -12.33 -23.45 -7.78
N ILE A 11 -12.82 -22.50 -6.97
CA ILE A 11 -12.23 -22.18 -5.68
C ILE A 11 -12.21 -23.45 -4.84
N ALA A 12 -13.27 -24.24 -4.75
CA ALA A 12 -13.24 -25.47 -3.95
C ALA A 12 -12.17 -26.51 -4.41
N ALA A 13 -11.83 -26.54 -5.69
CA ALA A 13 -10.88 -27.50 -6.25
C ALA A 13 -9.40 -27.06 -6.17
N VAL A 14 -9.12 -25.75 -6.21
CA VAL A 14 -7.75 -25.17 -6.16
C VAL A 14 -7.48 -24.46 -4.81
N GLN A 15 -8.56 -24.24 -4.05
CA GLN A 15 -8.87 -23.85 -2.66
C GLN A 15 -8.00 -22.86 -1.91
N GLU A 16 -6.68 -23.04 -1.86
CA GLU A 16 -5.82 -22.18 -1.04
C GLU A 16 -4.89 -21.32 -1.90
N ASN A 17 -4.50 -21.82 -3.08
CA ASN A 17 -3.52 -21.14 -3.92
C ASN A 17 -4.12 -20.03 -4.80
N VAL A 18 -5.41 -20.09 -5.14
CA VAL A 18 -6.04 -19.09 -6.03
C VAL A 18 -5.93 -17.69 -5.44
N THR A 19 -6.21 -17.57 -4.14
CA THR A 19 -6.13 -16.30 -3.42
C THR A 19 -4.71 -15.76 -3.42
N ILE A 20 -3.74 -16.59 -3.05
CA ILE A 20 -2.33 -16.19 -3.01
C ILE A 20 -1.82 -15.82 -4.40
N ILE A 21 -2.11 -16.64 -5.42
CA ILE A 21 -1.68 -16.38 -6.79
C ILE A 21 -2.30 -15.07 -7.29
N ASN A 22 -3.58 -14.82 -7.00
CA ASN A 22 -4.25 -13.58 -7.39
C ASN A 22 -3.62 -12.37 -6.71
N ASN A 23 -3.41 -12.40 -5.39
CA ASN A 23 -2.78 -11.28 -4.70
C ASN A 23 -1.35 -11.08 -5.16
N ALA A 24 -0.54 -12.14 -5.24
CA ALA A 24 0.82 -12.07 -5.72
C ALA A 24 0.89 -11.48 -7.14
N TYR A 25 -0.05 -11.85 -8.02
CA TYR A 25 -0.17 -11.28 -9.35
C TYR A 25 -0.51 -9.78 -9.31
N LEU A 26 -1.49 -9.37 -8.51
CA LEU A 26 -1.91 -7.97 -8.37
C LEU A 26 -0.80 -7.12 -7.74
N THR A 27 -0.16 -7.61 -6.68
CA THR A 27 1.00 -7.03 -6.04
C THR A 27 2.16 -6.88 -7.03
N SER A 28 2.43 -7.91 -7.84
CA SER A 28 3.47 -7.84 -8.88
C SER A 28 3.18 -6.77 -9.92
N ILE A 29 1.91 -6.56 -10.31
CA ILE A 29 1.53 -5.44 -11.18
C ILE A 29 1.83 -4.12 -10.49
N SER A 30 1.39 -3.94 -9.25
CA SER A 30 1.64 -2.70 -8.48
C SER A 30 3.14 -2.41 -8.43
N VAL A 31 3.95 -3.38 -8.00
CA VAL A 31 5.41 -3.32 -7.89
C VAL A 31 6.07 -2.98 -9.22
N LEU A 32 5.65 -3.61 -10.32
CA LEU A 32 6.24 -3.40 -11.64
C LEU A 32 5.97 -1.99 -12.20
N TYR A 33 4.75 -1.49 -12.05
CA TYR A 33 4.34 -0.22 -12.66
C TYR A 33 4.53 1.00 -11.74
N ARG A 34 4.63 0.80 -10.42
CA ARG A 34 4.73 1.88 -9.43
C ARG A 34 5.89 2.85 -9.66
N PRO A 35 7.13 2.42 -9.98
CA PRO A 35 8.21 3.38 -10.25
C PRO A 35 7.87 4.35 -11.40
N THR A 36 7.21 3.85 -12.45
CA THR A 36 6.74 4.68 -13.57
C THR A 36 5.60 5.61 -13.14
N MET A 37 4.66 5.12 -12.33
CA MET A 37 3.60 5.94 -11.73
C MET A 37 4.20 7.05 -10.86
N PHE A 38 5.26 6.76 -10.10
CA PHE A 38 5.91 7.72 -9.21
C PHE A 38 6.56 8.88 -9.94
N LEU A 39 6.92 8.74 -11.22
CA LEU A 39 7.42 9.86 -12.02
C LEU A 39 6.41 11.01 -12.14
N THR A 40 5.11 10.74 -11.94
CA THR A 40 4.05 11.77 -11.98
C THR A 40 4.18 12.83 -10.88
N ALA A 41 4.98 12.55 -9.85
CA ALA A 41 5.38 13.49 -8.81
C ALA A 41 6.34 14.58 -9.30
N LEU A 42 7.14 14.28 -10.33
CA LEU A 42 8.25 15.13 -10.73
C LEU A 42 7.76 16.30 -11.59
N PRO A 43 8.18 17.54 -11.30
CA PRO A 43 7.86 18.69 -12.14
C PRO A 43 8.29 18.49 -13.60
N SER A 44 9.42 17.81 -13.83
CA SER A 44 9.95 17.49 -15.17
C SER A 44 9.08 16.52 -15.98
N HIS A 45 8.18 15.79 -15.32
CA HIS A 45 7.31 14.80 -15.94
C HIS A 45 5.85 15.27 -16.01
N ARG A 46 5.57 16.57 -15.82
CA ARG A 46 4.22 17.08 -16.11
C ARG A 46 3.85 16.82 -17.58
N PRO A 47 2.58 16.50 -17.89
CA PRO A 47 2.16 16.16 -19.25
C PRO A 47 2.56 17.18 -20.32
N ILE A 48 2.63 18.47 -19.98
CA ILE A 48 3.03 19.56 -20.89
C ILE A 48 4.52 19.49 -21.32
N TYR A 49 5.39 18.84 -20.55
CA TYR A 49 6.84 18.77 -20.81
C TYR A 49 7.30 17.46 -21.45
N ILE A 50 6.40 16.49 -21.60
CA ILE A 50 6.72 15.17 -22.12
C ILE A 50 5.97 14.90 -23.43
N ASN A 51 6.48 13.97 -24.24
CA ASN A 51 5.82 13.59 -25.49
C ASN A 51 4.65 12.61 -25.23
N ASN A 52 3.75 12.51 -26.21
CA ASN A 52 2.55 11.65 -26.14
C ASN A 52 2.87 10.18 -25.86
N LYS A 53 4.02 9.67 -26.32
CA LYS A 53 4.43 8.28 -26.06
C LYS A 53 4.77 8.08 -24.58
N THR A 54 5.56 8.97 -23.99
CA THR A 54 5.88 8.95 -22.55
C THR A 54 4.61 9.14 -21.71
N GLN A 55 3.75 10.07 -22.11
CA GLN A 55 2.47 10.29 -21.45
C GLN A 55 1.62 9.02 -21.46
N ALA A 56 1.50 8.33 -22.59
CA ALA A 56 0.75 7.07 -22.70
C ALA A 56 1.32 5.96 -21.80
N ILE A 57 2.65 5.86 -21.68
CA ILE A 57 3.32 4.90 -20.79
C ILE A 57 2.97 5.18 -19.33
N ILE A 58 3.05 6.45 -18.90
CA ILE A 58 2.74 6.87 -17.53
C ILE A 58 1.25 6.67 -17.22
N THR A 59 0.36 7.10 -18.11
CA THR A 59 -1.10 6.87 -17.99
C THR A 59 -1.41 5.39 -17.87
N ASN A 60 -0.78 4.53 -18.67
CA ASN A 60 -0.95 3.08 -18.56
C ASN A 60 -0.44 2.56 -17.21
N ALA A 61 0.71 3.03 -16.72
CA ALA A 61 1.23 2.63 -15.41
C ALA A 61 0.27 3.01 -14.26
N ILE A 62 -0.25 4.24 -14.26
CA ILE A 62 -1.26 4.71 -13.28
C ILE A 62 -2.48 3.77 -13.31
N ASN A 63 -3.04 3.52 -14.49
CA ASN A 63 -4.23 2.66 -14.62
C ASN A 63 -3.97 1.21 -14.17
N LYS A 64 -2.79 0.66 -14.46
CA LYS A 64 -2.41 -0.69 -14.02
C LYS A 64 -2.27 -0.77 -12.50
N CYS A 65 -1.58 0.18 -11.87
CA CYS A 65 -1.45 0.26 -10.41
C CYS A 65 -2.82 0.44 -9.74
N MET A 66 -3.64 1.38 -10.20
CA MET A 66 -4.96 1.66 -9.64
C MET A 66 -5.91 0.47 -9.76
N SER A 67 -5.98 -0.15 -10.95
CA SER A 67 -6.81 -1.34 -11.15
C SER A 67 -6.36 -2.50 -10.27
N ALA A 68 -5.04 -2.70 -10.11
CA ALA A 68 -4.52 -3.73 -9.23
C ALA A 68 -4.84 -3.46 -7.74
N ALA A 69 -4.70 -2.21 -7.30
CA ALA A 69 -5.00 -1.79 -5.93
C ALA A 69 -6.50 -1.97 -5.60
N LEU A 70 -7.40 -1.51 -6.47
CA LEU A 70 -8.85 -1.67 -6.30
C LEU A 70 -9.27 -3.14 -6.25
N ARG A 71 -8.68 -3.99 -7.11
CA ARG A 71 -8.94 -5.44 -7.09
C ARG A 71 -8.41 -6.10 -5.81
N THR A 72 -7.24 -5.68 -5.34
CA THR A 72 -6.66 -6.20 -4.08
C THR A 72 -7.55 -5.87 -2.90
N VAL A 73 -8.01 -4.61 -2.79
CA VAL A 73 -8.96 -4.20 -1.75
C VAL A 73 -10.28 -4.95 -1.86
N SER A 74 -10.84 -5.08 -3.07
CA SER A 74 -12.08 -5.82 -3.31
C SER A 74 -11.97 -7.29 -2.87
N LEU A 75 -10.87 -7.96 -3.24
CA LEU A 75 -10.59 -9.33 -2.83
C LEU A 75 -10.46 -9.43 -1.31
N CYS A 76 -9.66 -8.56 -0.69
CA CYS A 76 -9.49 -8.56 0.76
C CYS A 76 -10.82 -8.33 1.50
N THR A 77 -11.67 -7.43 1.00
CA THR A 77 -13.02 -7.19 1.54
C THR A 77 -13.87 -8.45 1.43
N PHE A 78 -13.91 -9.04 0.24
CA PHE A 78 -14.68 -10.25 -0.02
C PHE A 78 -14.24 -11.39 0.92
N PHE A 79 -12.93 -11.59 1.10
CA PHE A 79 -12.43 -12.60 2.02
C PHE A 79 -12.74 -12.28 3.48
N ASP A 80 -12.59 -11.03 3.92
CA ASP A 80 -12.96 -10.63 5.29
C ASP A 80 -14.46 -10.87 5.56
N THR A 81 -15.32 -10.51 4.62
CA THR A 81 -16.76 -10.81 4.66
C THR A 81 -17.01 -12.32 4.76
N MET A 82 -16.40 -13.13 3.89
CA MET A 82 -16.56 -14.58 3.89
C MET A 82 -16.09 -15.26 5.19
N VAL A 83 -15.08 -14.70 5.85
CA VAL A 83 -14.56 -15.19 7.14
C VAL A 83 -15.46 -14.77 8.30
N ASN A 84 -16.00 -13.54 8.27
CA ASN A 84 -16.69 -12.95 9.43
C ASN A 84 -18.23 -13.10 9.41
N GLU A 85 -18.87 -13.36 8.26
CA GLU A 85 -20.34 -13.28 8.11
C GLU A 85 -21.19 -14.34 8.84
N ASN A 86 -20.65 -15.22 9.69
CA ASN A 86 -21.43 -16.34 10.26
C ASN A 86 -21.19 -16.66 11.74
N GLY A 87 -20.91 -15.69 12.62
CA GLY A 87 -20.97 -15.91 14.08
C GLY A 87 -20.16 -17.11 14.61
N GLY A 88 -19.06 -17.47 13.93
CA GLY A 88 -18.21 -18.64 14.26
C GLY A 88 -18.32 -19.84 13.31
N GLY A 89 -19.30 -19.88 12.39
CA GLY A 89 -19.49 -20.92 11.38
C GLY A 89 -19.05 -20.51 9.97
N GLY A 90 -17.83 -19.98 9.83
CA GLY A 90 -17.31 -19.49 8.55
C GLY A 90 -17.48 -20.52 7.43
N ARG A 91 -17.89 -20.07 6.23
CA ARG A 91 -18.02 -20.92 5.03
C ARG A 91 -16.66 -21.45 4.53
N MET A 92 -15.56 -20.93 5.06
CA MET A 92 -14.20 -21.32 4.73
C MET A 92 -13.61 -22.22 5.80
N HIS A 93 -12.88 -23.24 5.34
CA HIS A 93 -12.13 -24.14 6.19
C HIS A 93 -11.07 -23.38 7.01
N VAL A 94 -10.82 -23.80 8.26
CA VAL A 94 -9.91 -23.13 9.20
C VAL A 94 -8.49 -22.95 8.64
N HIS A 95 -8.03 -23.90 7.82
CA HIS A 95 -6.73 -23.81 7.13
C HIS A 95 -6.68 -22.63 6.14
N CYS A 96 -7.73 -22.42 5.35
CA CYS A 96 -7.82 -21.27 4.45
C CYS A 96 -7.75 -19.95 5.23
N ILE A 97 -8.39 -19.86 6.41
CA ILE A 97 -8.40 -18.64 7.23
C ILE A 97 -6.97 -18.27 7.69
N ARG A 98 -6.21 -19.26 8.17
CA ARG A 98 -4.85 -19.02 8.69
C ARG A 98 -3.87 -18.65 7.58
N PHE A 99 -3.98 -19.30 6.43
CA PHE A 99 -3.14 -19.05 5.27
C PHE A 99 -3.39 -17.67 4.67
N CYS A 100 -4.67 -17.32 4.51
CA CYS A 100 -5.11 -16.00 4.10
C CYS A 100 -4.51 -14.89 4.99
N ARG A 101 -4.67 -14.96 6.31
CA ARG A 101 -4.37 -13.83 7.20
C ARG A 101 -2.90 -13.38 7.25
N GLY A 102 -1.94 -14.25 6.96
CA GLY A 102 -0.51 -13.92 7.10
C GLY A 102 0.05 -13.03 5.99
N ASP A 103 -0.27 -13.35 4.73
CA ASP A 103 0.33 -12.66 3.57
C ASP A 103 -0.50 -11.47 3.05
N PHE A 104 -1.81 -11.45 3.33
CA PHE A 104 -2.70 -10.38 2.89
C PHE A 104 -2.27 -8.98 3.32
N LEU A 105 -1.64 -8.86 4.49
CA LEU A 105 -1.24 -7.56 5.01
C LEU A 105 -0.26 -6.86 4.08
N LYS A 106 0.68 -7.60 3.51
CA LYS A 106 1.72 -7.06 2.61
C LYS A 106 1.10 -6.65 1.28
N ASP A 107 0.26 -7.52 0.72
CA ASP A 107 -0.43 -7.24 -0.54
C ASP A 107 -1.34 -6.01 -0.43
N LEU A 108 -2.06 -5.90 0.70
CA LEU A 108 -2.94 -4.77 0.95
C LEU A 108 -2.15 -3.48 1.22
N PHE A 109 -1.01 -3.56 1.89
CA PHE A 109 -0.10 -2.43 2.04
C PHE A 109 0.38 -1.90 0.68
N GLU A 110 0.74 -2.79 -0.25
CA GLU A 110 1.13 -2.41 -1.61
C GLU A 110 0.00 -1.71 -2.37
N ALA A 111 -1.25 -2.09 -2.15
CA ALA A 111 -2.43 -1.38 -2.67
C ALA A 111 -2.61 -0.01 -2.00
N TYR A 112 -2.42 0.09 -0.69
CA TYR A 112 -2.54 1.33 0.08
C TYR A 112 -1.49 2.36 -0.30
N ILE A 113 -0.26 1.95 -0.64
CA ILE A 113 0.76 2.83 -1.20
C ILE A 113 0.27 3.48 -2.50
N VAL A 114 -0.43 2.73 -3.35
CA VAL A 114 -0.96 3.28 -4.61
C VAL A 114 -2.02 4.34 -4.34
N PHE A 115 -3.00 4.05 -3.47
CA PHE A 115 -4.05 5.02 -3.14
C PHE A 115 -3.49 6.28 -2.48
N TRP A 116 -2.61 6.11 -1.49
CA TRP A 116 -1.94 7.20 -0.82
C TRP A 116 -1.12 8.04 -1.82
N PHE A 117 -0.33 7.41 -2.70
CA PHE A 117 0.48 8.15 -3.66
C PHE A 117 -0.40 8.97 -4.62
N VAL A 118 -1.44 8.36 -5.18
CA VAL A 118 -2.37 9.03 -6.11
C VAL A 118 -3.10 10.18 -5.42
N ALA A 119 -3.47 10.02 -4.15
CA ALA A 119 -4.15 11.05 -3.37
C ALA A 119 -3.22 12.17 -2.90
N CYS A 120 -1.99 11.87 -2.51
CA CYS A 120 -1.14 12.77 -1.72
C CYS A 120 0.10 13.29 -2.45
N LYS A 121 0.60 12.58 -3.46
CA LYS A 121 1.92 12.83 -4.06
C LYS A 121 1.89 13.06 -5.58
N MET A 122 0.93 12.47 -6.28
CA MET A 122 0.79 12.65 -7.72
C MET A 122 0.39 14.09 -8.07
N ASP A 123 1.04 14.70 -9.08
CA ASP A 123 0.65 16.03 -9.56
C ASP A 123 -0.80 15.99 -10.09
N PRO A 124 -1.71 16.88 -9.63
CA PRO A 124 -3.14 16.79 -9.95
C PRO A 124 -3.47 16.88 -11.43
N VAL A 125 -2.57 17.45 -12.26
CA VAL A 125 -2.75 17.50 -13.71
C VAL A 125 -2.91 16.09 -14.30
N TRP A 126 -2.27 15.08 -13.70
CA TRP A 126 -2.41 13.70 -14.13
C TRP A 126 -3.83 13.15 -13.91
N LEU A 127 -4.52 13.53 -12.83
CA LEU A 127 -5.86 13.03 -12.51
C LEU A 127 -6.86 13.30 -13.63
N HIS A 128 -6.75 14.46 -14.29
CA HIS A 128 -7.59 14.83 -15.42
C HIS A 128 -7.38 13.95 -16.66
N LEU A 129 -6.22 13.32 -16.80
CA LEU A 129 -5.88 12.47 -17.93
C LEU A 129 -6.30 11.01 -17.73
N VAL A 130 -6.22 10.49 -16.51
CA VAL A 130 -6.47 9.07 -16.21
C VAL A 130 -7.93 8.75 -15.87
N GLN A 131 -8.76 9.75 -15.60
CA GLN A 131 -10.20 9.57 -15.32
C GLN A 131 -10.49 8.52 -14.23
N LEU A 132 -9.72 8.53 -13.13
CA LEU A 132 -9.79 7.52 -12.06
C LEU A 132 -11.08 7.54 -11.21
N GLY A 133 -12.05 8.39 -11.55
CA GLY A 133 -13.23 8.62 -10.71
C GLY A 133 -12.86 9.17 -9.33
N GLU A 134 -13.80 9.10 -8.39
CA GLU A 134 -13.60 9.54 -6.99
C GLU A 134 -13.17 8.39 -6.06
N GLU A 135 -12.98 7.18 -6.60
CA GLU A 135 -12.78 5.96 -5.82
C GLU A 135 -11.41 5.92 -5.11
N TYR A 136 -10.39 6.60 -5.64
CA TYR A 136 -9.01 6.52 -5.14
C TYR A 136 -8.80 7.19 -3.78
N ASN A 137 -9.69 8.10 -3.37
CA ASN A 137 -9.65 8.78 -2.08
C ASN A 137 -11.08 8.98 -1.53
N SER A 138 -11.92 7.96 -1.65
CA SER A 138 -13.27 7.99 -1.08
C SER A 138 -13.23 7.86 0.45
N SER A 139 -14.30 8.32 1.11
CA SER A 139 -14.42 8.18 2.57
C SER A 139 -14.51 6.71 3.00
N GLU A 140 -15.14 5.90 2.16
CA GLU A 140 -15.33 4.47 2.28
C GLU A 140 -13.98 3.76 2.27
N LEU A 141 -13.11 4.08 1.31
CA LEU A 141 -11.77 3.51 1.21
C LEU A 141 -10.93 3.85 2.45
N ARG A 142 -10.93 5.12 2.89
CA ARG A 142 -10.19 5.54 4.09
C ARG A 142 -10.70 4.85 5.35
N ASN A 143 -12.03 4.75 5.50
CA ASN A 143 -12.65 4.02 6.61
C ASN A 143 -12.28 2.54 6.58
N GLN A 144 -12.21 1.95 5.40
CA GLN A 144 -11.78 0.58 5.22
C GLN A 144 -10.32 0.38 5.64
N MET A 145 -9.40 1.25 5.20
CA MET A 145 -7.99 1.26 5.62
C MET A 145 -7.87 1.33 7.15
N LYS A 146 -8.59 2.27 7.79
CA LYS A 146 -8.65 2.39 9.26
C LYS A 146 -9.20 1.14 9.93
N SER A 147 -10.27 0.55 9.40
CA SER A 147 -10.88 -0.66 9.95
C SER A 147 -9.90 -1.84 9.92
N PHE A 148 -9.10 -1.91 8.86
CA PHE A 148 -8.13 -2.96 8.68
C PHE A 148 -6.97 -2.80 9.66
N VAL A 149 -6.42 -1.59 9.83
CA VAL A 149 -5.41 -1.28 10.86
C VAL A 149 -5.90 -1.68 12.26
N LYS A 150 -7.15 -1.37 12.61
CA LYS A 150 -7.75 -1.72 13.91
C LYS A 150 -7.88 -3.23 14.14
N LYS A 151 -8.04 -4.03 13.08
CA LYS A 151 -8.16 -5.49 13.15
C LYS A 151 -6.80 -6.19 13.29
N GLN A 152 -5.71 -5.52 12.95
CA GLN A 152 -4.38 -6.11 12.99
C GLN A 152 -3.77 -6.04 14.39
N SER A 153 -3.08 -7.11 14.79
CA SER A 153 -2.22 -7.08 15.96
C SER A 153 -1.07 -6.11 15.68
N ARG A 154 -0.77 -5.20 16.62
CA ARG A 154 0.44 -4.36 16.53
C ARG A 154 1.71 -5.10 16.98
N VAL A 155 1.61 -6.39 17.27
CA VAL A 155 2.73 -7.22 17.71
C VAL A 155 3.36 -7.93 16.50
N GLY A 156 4.69 -7.89 16.40
CA GLY A 156 5.45 -8.54 15.34
C GLY A 156 5.50 -7.73 14.04
N ASP A 157 5.56 -8.44 12.91
CA ASP A 157 5.84 -7.89 11.57
C ASP A 157 4.75 -6.91 11.08
N SER A 158 3.56 -6.94 11.67
CA SER A 158 2.40 -6.13 11.27
C SER A 158 2.37 -4.73 11.88
N GLY A 159 3.12 -4.48 12.97
CA GLY A 159 3.15 -3.18 13.65
C GLY A 159 3.57 -2.03 12.74
N PRO A 160 4.75 -2.10 12.10
CA PRO A 160 5.22 -1.03 11.21
C PRO A 160 4.29 -0.76 10.03
N ILE A 161 3.64 -1.80 9.49
CA ILE A 161 2.67 -1.64 8.39
C ILE A 161 1.42 -0.94 8.90
N ALA A 162 0.90 -1.33 10.06
CA ALA A 162 -0.27 -0.71 10.66
C ALA A 162 -0.05 0.79 10.93
N ASP A 163 1.11 1.15 11.49
CA ASP A 163 1.48 2.54 11.75
C ASP A 163 1.64 3.32 10.44
N ALA A 164 2.28 2.73 9.41
CA ALA A 164 2.40 3.36 8.09
C ALA A 164 1.05 3.65 7.45
N VAL A 165 0.12 2.69 7.49
CA VAL A 165 -1.22 2.85 6.92
C VAL A 165 -2.01 3.91 7.69
N GLU A 166 -1.91 3.96 9.01
CA GLU A 166 -2.57 4.98 9.83
C GLU A 166 -2.14 6.40 9.40
N ILE A 167 -0.83 6.62 9.28
CA ILE A 167 -0.27 7.90 8.84
C ILE A 167 -0.65 8.23 7.38
N MET A 168 -0.63 7.23 6.48
CA MET A 168 -1.07 7.42 5.09
C MET A 168 -2.52 7.89 5.03
N VAL A 169 -3.41 7.32 5.83
CA VAL A 169 -4.82 7.74 5.86
C VAL A 169 -4.96 9.16 6.41
N GLU A 170 -4.22 9.52 7.46
CA GLU A 170 -4.23 10.89 8.00
C GLU A 170 -3.80 11.91 6.94
N GLU A 171 -2.77 11.59 6.15
CA GLU A 171 -2.31 12.44 5.05
C GLU A 171 -3.38 12.55 3.94
N MET A 172 -4.04 11.44 3.59
CA MET A 172 -5.15 11.44 2.63
C MET A 172 -6.32 12.31 3.11
N GLU A 173 -6.65 12.29 4.41
CA GLU A 173 -7.68 13.15 5.01
C GLU A 173 -7.28 14.63 5.00
N MET A 174 -6.02 14.92 5.28
CA MET A 174 -5.47 16.28 5.20
C MET A 174 -5.59 16.86 3.80
N VAL A 175 -5.30 16.07 2.76
CA VAL A 175 -5.45 16.52 1.36
C VAL A 175 -6.91 16.85 1.05
N VAL A 176 -7.87 16.02 1.49
CA VAL A 176 -9.30 16.30 1.28
C VAL A 176 -9.73 17.59 1.99
N GLN A 177 -9.25 17.82 3.21
CA GLN A 177 -9.62 19.00 3.99
C GLN A 177 -8.99 20.30 3.47
N THR A 178 -7.74 20.25 3.00
CA THR A 178 -6.94 21.44 2.67
C THR A 178 -6.82 21.70 1.17
N GLY A 179 -7.06 20.68 0.34
CA GLY A 179 -6.79 20.71 -1.10
C GLY A 179 -5.30 20.81 -1.45
N ARG A 180 -4.39 20.63 -0.47
CA ARG A 180 -2.94 20.78 -0.66
C ARG A 180 -2.26 19.43 -0.58
N LEU A 181 -1.37 19.17 -1.53
CA LEU A 181 -0.47 18.02 -1.49
C LEU A 181 0.63 18.25 -0.45
N ALA A 182 0.98 17.19 0.28
CA ALA A 182 2.07 17.23 1.23
C ALA A 182 3.41 17.15 0.48
N PRO A 183 4.42 17.94 0.89
CA PRO A 183 5.74 17.91 0.25
C PRO A 183 6.37 16.52 0.31
N PHE A 184 7.32 16.25 -0.58
CA PHE A 184 8.04 14.97 -0.60
C PHE A 184 8.92 14.78 0.63
N GLN A 185 9.52 15.86 1.11
CA GLN A 185 10.40 15.88 2.28
C GLN A 185 10.30 17.23 2.99
N ASN A 186 10.59 17.23 4.28
CA ASN A 186 10.66 18.43 5.10
C ASN A 186 12.12 18.80 5.36
N ASP A 187 12.66 19.73 4.56
CA ASP A 187 14.07 20.18 4.62
C ASP A 187 14.51 20.66 6.01
N MET A 188 13.56 21.07 6.85
CA MET A 188 13.85 21.63 8.17
C MET A 188 14.17 20.58 9.24
N PHE A 189 13.92 19.29 8.97
CA PHE A 189 13.98 18.21 9.98
C PHE A 189 15.09 17.17 9.77
N ASP A 190 15.95 17.33 8.76
CA ASP A 190 17.03 16.38 8.47
C ASP A 190 18.09 16.28 9.59
N VAL A 191 18.07 17.18 10.57
CA VAL A 191 19.02 17.25 11.68
C VAL A 191 18.50 16.60 12.97
N VAL A 192 17.20 16.33 13.09
CA VAL A 192 16.60 15.83 14.35
C VAL A 192 15.63 14.68 14.06
N SER A 193 16.16 13.46 14.04
CA SER A 193 15.43 12.21 14.36
C SER A 193 14.05 12.05 13.69
N GLY A 194 14.01 11.91 12.36
CA GLY A 194 12.83 11.36 11.69
C GLY A 194 12.51 9.95 12.21
N LEU A 195 11.21 9.62 12.34
CA LEU A 195 10.80 8.28 12.78
C LEU A 195 11.03 7.31 11.62
N GLU A 196 11.97 6.38 11.77
CA GLU A 196 12.18 5.32 10.78
C GLU A 196 11.37 4.07 11.18
N LEU A 197 10.41 3.69 10.34
CA LEU A 197 9.67 2.44 10.50
C LEU A 197 10.49 1.28 9.96
N GLY A 198 10.81 0.36 10.86
CA GLY A 198 11.48 -0.90 10.57
C GLY A 198 10.96 -2.01 11.48
N MET A 199 11.33 -3.25 11.19
CA MET A 199 10.93 -4.41 11.97
C MET A 199 12.02 -4.76 12.98
N ARG A 200 11.69 -4.86 14.27
CA ARG A 200 12.66 -5.28 15.30
C ARG A 200 12.69 -6.81 15.38
N ILE A 201 13.87 -7.41 15.25
CA ILE A 201 14.03 -8.86 15.45
C ILE A 201 14.04 -9.16 16.95
N MET A 202 13.09 -9.96 17.42
CA MET A 202 13.06 -10.45 18.80
C MET A 202 13.53 -11.91 18.84
N SER A 203 14.58 -12.19 19.63
CA SER A 203 15.03 -13.57 19.88
C SER A 203 13.98 -14.32 20.69
N VAL A 204 13.74 -15.58 20.33
CA VAL A 204 12.77 -16.43 21.05
C VAL A 204 13.27 -16.66 22.48
N GLY A 205 12.52 -16.16 23.46
CA GLY A 205 12.84 -16.26 24.90
C GLY A 205 13.34 -14.97 25.54
N GLU A 206 13.64 -13.94 24.75
CA GLU A 206 13.90 -12.59 25.28
C GLU A 206 12.57 -11.85 25.46
N GLY A 207 12.36 -11.27 26.64
CA GLY A 207 11.16 -10.48 26.93
C GLY A 207 11.06 -9.24 26.05
N PRO A 208 9.85 -8.64 25.91
CA PRO A 208 9.63 -7.41 25.17
C PRO A 208 10.32 -6.24 25.90
N GLY A 209 11.61 -6.05 25.66
CA GLY A 209 12.40 -5.05 26.35
C GLY A 209 13.87 -4.94 25.94
N ASN A 210 14.36 -5.79 25.04
CA ASN A 210 15.72 -5.64 24.52
C ASN A 210 15.73 -4.51 23.46
N GLU A 211 16.12 -3.30 23.87
CA GLU A 211 16.22 -2.13 22.98
C GLU A 211 17.36 -2.25 21.96
N ASP A 212 18.32 -3.14 22.21
CA ASP A 212 19.51 -3.35 21.38
C ASP A 212 19.27 -4.28 20.17
N SER A 213 18.06 -4.83 20.00
CA SER A 213 17.74 -5.69 18.87
C SER A 213 17.86 -4.94 17.53
N PRO A 214 18.51 -5.53 16.51
CA PRO A 214 18.67 -4.88 15.22
C PRO A 214 17.32 -4.64 14.54
N VAL A 215 17.14 -3.44 14.01
CA VAL A 215 15.99 -3.07 13.17
C VAL A 215 16.27 -3.45 11.73
N VAL A 216 15.46 -4.33 11.15
CA VAL A 216 15.56 -4.81 9.77
C VAL A 216 14.45 -4.25 8.89
N GLU A 217 14.60 -4.42 7.58
CA GLU A 217 13.61 -4.04 6.57
C GLU A 217 12.31 -4.83 6.81
N PRO A 218 11.15 -4.14 6.96
CA PRO A 218 9.88 -4.84 7.02
C PRO A 218 9.57 -5.50 5.69
N LEU A 219 8.85 -6.62 5.72
CA LEU A 219 8.51 -7.40 4.54
C LEU A 219 7.54 -6.62 3.62
N CYS A 220 8.11 -5.91 2.66
CA CYS A 220 7.45 -5.23 1.55
C CYS A 220 8.33 -5.37 0.29
N HIS A 221 7.79 -5.18 -0.91
CA HIS A 221 8.52 -5.54 -2.12
C HIS A 221 9.55 -4.48 -2.52
N LEU A 222 9.14 -3.20 -2.62
CA LEU A 222 10.05 -2.09 -3.00
C LEU A 222 10.11 -0.98 -1.95
N GLY A 223 9.49 -1.18 -0.78
CA GLY A 223 9.29 -0.08 0.18
C GLY A 223 8.50 1.07 -0.44
N LEU A 224 8.92 2.30 -0.13
CA LEU A 224 8.33 3.53 -0.62
C LEU A 224 9.21 4.25 -1.63
N LEU A 225 10.33 3.63 -2.03
CA LEU A 225 11.29 4.19 -2.96
C LEU A 225 11.68 5.61 -2.53
N GLY A 226 12.06 5.80 -1.26
CA GLY A 226 12.56 7.05 -0.71
C GLY A 226 11.51 8.11 -0.37
N MET A 227 10.22 7.82 -0.53
CA MET A 227 9.16 8.75 -0.15
C MET A 227 8.88 8.69 1.37
N GLU A 228 8.59 9.85 1.94
CA GLU A 228 8.18 10.00 3.34
C GLU A 228 6.64 10.14 3.43
N PHE A 229 6.05 9.58 4.48
CA PHE A 229 4.62 9.74 4.82
C PHE A 229 4.50 10.53 6.12
N GLY A 230 3.43 11.33 6.24
CA GLY A 230 3.24 12.22 7.39
C GLY A 230 4.34 13.26 7.58
N ASN A 231 5.10 13.59 6.52
CA ASN A 231 6.21 14.55 6.47
C ASN A 231 7.37 14.28 7.45
N LYS A 232 7.41 13.11 8.09
CA LYS A 232 8.37 12.81 9.17
C LYS A 232 8.71 11.33 9.33
N VAL A 233 8.00 10.46 8.62
CA VAL A 233 8.14 9.02 8.80
C VAL A 233 8.77 8.40 7.56
N ARG A 234 9.88 7.72 7.80
CA ARG A 234 10.72 7.08 6.80
C ARG A 234 10.48 5.59 6.81
N TRP A 235 10.47 4.99 5.63
CA TRP A 235 10.53 3.54 5.53
C TRP A 235 11.98 3.08 5.54
N LYS A 236 12.26 2.03 6.32
CA LYS A 236 13.56 1.35 6.28
C LYS A 236 13.56 0.33 5.15
N GLY A 237 14.50 0.46 4.22
CA GLY A 237 14.62 -0.48 3.12
C GLY A 237 15.92 -0.36 2.35
N LYS A 238 16.25 -1.40 1.59
CA LYS A 238 17.48 -1.43 0.81
C LYS A 238 17.41 -0.42 -0.34
N GLY A 239 18.21 0.64 -0.24
CA GLY A 239 18.29 1.69 -1.26
C GLY A 239 17.31 2.86 -1.07
N GLU A 240 16.52 2.86 0.01
CA GLU A 240 15.65 3.98 0.39
C GLU A 240 16.43 5.30 0.50
N ASP A 241 17.67 5.29 1.01
CA ASP A 241 18.52 6.48 1.07
C ASP A 241 18.89 7.04 -0.32
N SER A 242 19.23 6.16 -1.27
CA SER A 242 19.54 6.56 -2.64
C SER A 242 18.32 7.18 -3.31
N TRP A 243 17.14 6.61 -3.06
CA TRP A 243 15.89 7.16 -3.57
C TRP A 243 15.49 8.46 -2.88
N ARG A 244 15.73 8.61 -1.57
CA ARG A 244 15.53 9.89 -0.85
C ARG A 244 16.37 10.99 -1.47
N LEU A 245 17.64 10.70 -1.77
CA LEU A 245 18.51 11.64 -2.47
C LEU A 245 17.98 11.97 -3.86
N PHE A 246 17.46 10.99 -4.59
CA PHE A 246 16.81 11.24 -5.87
C PHE A 246 15.66 12.25 -5.73
N TRP A 247 14.74 12.06 -4.78
CA TRP A 247 13.64 13.03 -4.60
C TRP A 247 14.12 14.42 -4.20
N LYS A 248 15.15 14.55 -3.35
CA LYS A 248 15.76 15.85 -3.00
C LYS A 248 16.26 16.64 -4.21
N LEU A 249 16.77 15.92 -5.20
CA LEU A 249 17.41 16.54 -6.37
C LEU A 249 16.42 16.88 -7.48
N TRP A 250 15.26 16.22 -7.52
CA TRP A 250 14.38 16.22 -8.70
C TRP A 250 12.91 16.57 -8.44
N ALA A 251 12.41 16.49 -7.20
CA ALA A 251 11.04 16.87 -6.83
C ALA A 251 10.97 18.29 -6.27
#